data_AF-F9UDV2-F1
#
_entry.id   AF-F9UDV2-F1
#
_cell.length_a   1.000
_cell.length_b   1.000
_cell.length_c   1.000
_cell.angle_alpha   90.00
_cell.angle_beta   90.00
_cell.angle_gamma   90.00
#
_symmetry.space_group_name_H-M   'P 1'
#
loop_
_entity.id
_entity.type
_entity.pdbx_description
1 polymer ?
#
loop_
_entity_poly.entity_id
_entity_poly.type
_entity_poly.pdbx_seq_one_letter_code
_entity_poly.pdbx_strand_id
1 'polypeptide(L)' 'MQRIRTIPLDEAVADAAADAYRRFGKGRHPAGLNYGDCFSYALAIRAPAPLLYQCDDFAQTDVQSAGHRAANQT' A
#
# COMPACT_ATOMS: atom_id res chain seq x y z
N MET A 1 1.39 -2.77 -24.90
CA MET A 1 1.99 -3.54 -23.78
C MET A 1 2.60 -2.55 -22.81
N GLN A 2 2.15 -2.52 -21.55
CA GLN A 2 2.72 -1.60 -20.56
C GLN A 2 4.05 -2.15 -20.04
N ARG A 3 5.07 -1.30 -19.86
CA ARG A 3 6.38 -1.71 -19.35
C ARG A 3 6.38 -1.65 -17.82
N ILE A 4 6.58 -2.80 -17.18
CA ILE A 4 6.73 -2.89 -15.72
C ILE A 4 8.21 -2.71 -15.36
N ARG A 5 8.48 -1.89 -14.34
CA ARG A 5 9.78 -1.75 -13.70
C ARG A 5 9.71 -2.32 -12.29
N THR A 6 10.59 -3.24 -11.96
CA THR A 6 10.74 -3.74 -10.60
C THR A 6 11.69 -2.83 -9.82
N ILE A 7 11.43 -2.68 -8.52
CA ILE A 7 12.28 -1.93 -7.60
C ILE A 7 12.82 -2.94 -6.57
N PRO A 8 14.14 -2.99 -6.32
CA PRO A 8 14.70 -3.89 -5.32
C PRO A 8 14.28 -3.45 -3.90
N LEU A 9 14.16 -4.43 -3.00
CA LEU A 9 13.98 -4.18 -1.59
C LEU A 9 15.33 -3.75 -0.99
N ASP A 10 15.45 -2.49 -0.60
CA ASP A 10 16.57 -1.97 0.19
C ASP A 10 16.17 -1.79 1.66
N GLU A 11 17.15 -1.42 2.50
CA GLU A 11 16.95 -1.21 3.94
C GLU A 11 15.86 -0.19 4.24
N ALA A 12 15.83 0.93 3.49
CA ALA A 12 14.85 1.99 3.73
C ALA A 12 13.42 1.56 3.35
N VAL A 13 13.24 0.75 2.30
CA VAL A 13 11.92 0.14 2.00
C VAL A 13 11.53 -0.88 3.07
N ALA A 14 12.49 -1.67 3.58
CA ALA A 14 12.22 -2.64 4.65
C ALA A 14 11.78 -1.95 5.96
N ASP A 15 12.44 -0.86 6.34
CA ASP A 15 12.07 -0.06 7.52
C ASP A 15 10.69 0.58 7.36
N ALA A 16 10.41 1.14 6.19
CA ALA A 16 9.09 1.71 5.88
C ALA A 16 7.98 0.64 5.88
N ALA A 17 8.26 -0.57 5.39
CA ALA A 17 7.32 -1.69 5.44
C ALA A 17 7.07 -2.14 6.89
N ALA A 18 8.09 -2.17 7.75
CA ALA A 18 7.93 -2.46 9.16
C ALA A 18 7.09 -1.38 9.88
N ASP A 19 7.30 -0.09 9.56
CA ASP A 19 6.46 1.00 10.06
C ASP A 19 5.01 0.87 9.58
N ALA A 20 4.80 0.54 8.30
CA ALA A 20 3.47 0.28 7.75
C ALA A 20 2.73 -0.83 8.53
N TYR A 21 3.42 -1.93 8.85
CA TYR A 21 2.84 -2.99 9.66
C TYR A 21 2.57 -2.56 11.11
N ARG A 22 3.38 -1.65 11.68
CA ARG A 22 3.14 -1.01 13.00
C ARG A 22 2.04 0.05 12.99
N ARG A 23 1.64 0.59 11.84
CA ARG A 23 0.53 1.56 11.71
C ARG A 23 -0.78 0.91 11.26
N PHE A 24 -0.74 0.04 10.25
CA PHE A 24 -1.92 -0.52 9.59
C PHE A 24 -2.04 -2.06 9.55
N GLY A 25 -1.09 -2.79 10.13
CA GLY A 25 -1.05 -4.26 10.13
C GLY A 25 -2.31 -5.00 10.63
N LYS A 26 -2.51 -6.19 10.04
CA LYS A 26 -3.58 -7.15 10.37
C LYS A 26 -3.62 -7.51 11.86
N GLY A 27 -4.85 -7.61 12.39
CA GLY A 27 -5.12 -8.00 13.77
C GLY A 27 -5.19 -6.84 14.76
N ARG A 28 -4.72 -5.64 14.39
CA ARG A 28 -4.74 -4.45 15.26
C ARG A 28 -5.33 -3.19 14.63
N HIS A 29 -5.29 -3.05 13.30
CA HIS A 29 -5.83 -1.90 12.59
C HIS A 29 -6.88 -2.34 11.54
N PRO A 30 -7.98 -1.58 11.34
CA PRO A 30 -9.01 -1.90 10.35
C PRO A 30 -8.52 -2.12 8.92
N ALA A 31 -7.51 -1.36 8.48
CA ALA A 31 -6.86 -1.54 7.17
C ALA A 31 -6.25 -2.93 6.98
N GLY A 32 -5.79 -3.56 8.06
CA GLY A 32 -5.48 -4.98 8.05
C GLY A 32 -4.30 -5.43 7.17
N LEU A 33 -3.29 -4.59 6.93
CA LEU A 33 -2.19 -4.91 6.01
C LEU A 33 -1.48 -6.22 6.38
N ASN A 34 -1.27 -7.07 5.37
CA ASN A 34 -0.45 -8.28 5.48
C ASN A 34 1.03 -7.98 5.17
N TYR A 35 1.91 -8.99 5.26
CA TYR A 35 3.34 -8.85 5.01
C TYR A 35 3.66 -8.32 3.59
N GLY A 36 2.97 -8.83 2.58
CA GLY A 36 3.12 -8.39 1.18
C GLY A 36 2.64 -6.96 0.96
N ASP A 37 1.51 -6.59 1.55
CA ASP A 37 0.93 -5.25 1.41
C ASP A 37 1.85 -4.16 1.93
N CYS A 38 2.65 -4.47 2.96
CA CYS A 38 3.59 -3.53 3.55
C CYS A 38 4.65 -3.06 2.54
N PHE A 39 5.08 -3.92 1.61
CA PHE A 39 6.03 -3.53 0.57
C PHE A 39 5.38 -2.63 -0.49
N SER A 40 4.15 -2.95 -0.88
CA SER A 40 3.36 -2.13 -1.82
C SER A 40 3.11 -0.74 -1.25
N TYR A 41 2.70 -0.66 0.03
CA TYR A 41 2.52 0.58 0.76
C TYR A 41 3.84 1.36 0.87
N ALA A 42 4.93 0.72 1.33
CA ALA A 42 6.21 1.38 1.52
C ALA A 42 6.76 1.99 0.23
N LEU A 43 6.61 1.28 -0.90
CA LEU A 43 7.05 1.79 -2.19
C LEU A 43 6.20 2.99 -2.64
N ALA A 44 4.88 2.95 -2.44
CA ALA A 44 3.97 4.04 -2.79
C ALA A 44 4.16 5.29 -1.92
N ILE A 45 4.56 5.14 -0.65
CA ILE A 45 4.92 6.28 0.21
C ILE A 45 6.27 6.88 -0.20
N ARG A 46 7.27 6.04 -0.51
CA ARG A 46 8.62 6.51 -0.84
C ARG A 46 8.70 7.17 -2.22
N ALA A 47 8.07 6.56 -3.21
CA ALA A 47 7.84 7.17 -4.51
C ALA A 47 6.37 7.59 -4.49
N PRO A 48 6.03 8.83 -4.05
CA PRO A 48 4.67 9.31 -3.77
C PRO A 48 3.79 9.26 -5.03
N ALA A 49 3.44 8.04 -5.39
CA ALA A 49 2.82 7.60 -6.61
C ALA A 49 1.58 6.84 -6.17
N PRO A 50 0.44 7.08 -6.82
CA PRO A 50 -0.78 6.39 -6.46
C PRO A 50 -0.62 4.86 -6.54
N LEU A 51 -1.04 4.15 -5.50
CA LEU A 51 -1.02 2.69 -5.44
C LEU A 51 -2.26 2.14 -6.14
N LEU A 52 -2.06 1.29 -7.14
CA LEU A 52 -3.13 0.52 -7.75
C LEU A 52 -3.31 -0.79 -6.96
N TYR A 53 -4.51 -0.98 -6.42
CA TYR A 53 -4.89 -2.18 -5.69
C TYR A 53 -6.35 -2.52 -5.98
N GLN A 54 -6.72 -3.78 -5.74
CA GLN A 54 -8.10 -4.23 -5.83
C GLN A 54 -8.73 -4.22 -4.44
N CYS A 55 -10.05 -4.05 -4.37
CA CYS A 55 -10.82 -4.05 -3.11
C CYS A 55 -10.43 -2.90 -2.17
N ASP A 56 -10.58 -3.12 -0.86
CA ASP A 56 -10.44 -2.11 0.20
C ASP A 56 -9.13 -2.24 0.98
N ASP A 57 -8.18 -3.05 0.49
CA ASP A 57 -6.96 -3.46 1.19
C ASP A 57 -6.11 -2.28 1.71
N PHE A 58 -6.16 -1.14 1.01
CA PHE A 58 -5.45 0.09 1.40
C PHE A 58 -6.38 1.27 1.67
N ALA A 59 -7.71 1.09 1.59
CA ALA A 59 -8.69 2.18 1.68
C ALA A 59 -8.70 2.89 3.05
N GLN A 60 -8.25 2.20 4.10
CA GLN A 60 -8.14 2.75 5.45
C GLN A 60 -6.68 3.07 5.83
N THR A 61 -5.83 3.30 4.84
CA THR A 61 -4.48 3.83 5.01
C THR A 61 -4.40 5.26 4.49
N ASP A 62 -3.25 5.90 4.67
CA ASP A 62 -2.93 7.22 4.14
C ASP A 62 -2.26 7.18 2.75
N VAL A 63 -2.16 6.00 2.12
CA VAL A 63 -1.60 5.90 0.76
C VAL A 63 -2.55 6.50 -0.27
N GLN A 64 -2.01 7.19 -1.26
CA GLN A 64 -2.82 7.70 -2.38
C GLN A 64 -3.26 6.52 -3.28
N SER A 65 -4.56 6.43 -3.58
CA SER A 65 -5.09 5.38 -4.46
C SER A 65 -5.03 5.77 -5.94
N ALA A 66 -4.62 4.86 -6.81
CA ALA A 66 -4.57 5.03 -8.27
C ALA A 66 -5.94 4.82 -8.96
N GLY A 67 -7.02 5.24 -8.31
CA GLY A 67 -8.37 5.19 -8.88
C GLY A 67 -9.26 4.08 -8.33
N HIS A 68 -9.20 3.78 -7.02
CA HIS A 68 -10.32 3.11 -6.38
C HIS A 68 -11.54 4.04 -6.48
N ARG A 69 -12.43 3.75 -7.45
CA ARG A 69 -13.78 4.31 -7.44
C ARG A 69 -14.45 3.64 -6.25
N ALA A 70 -14.58 4.36 -5.12
CA ALA A 70 -15.54 3.97 -4.10
C ALA A 70 -16.82 3.62 -4.85
N ALA A 71 -17.28 2.39 -4.71
CA ALA A 71 -18.51 1.93 -5.35
C ALA A 71 -19.55 3.04 -5.16
N ASN A 72 -20.08 3.52 -6.28
CA ASN A 72 -21.06 4.60 -6.34
C ASN A 72 -22.11 4.35 -5.24
N GLN A 73 -22.20 5.24 -4.26
CA GLN A 73 -23.36 5.31 -3.38
C GLN A 73 -24.49 5.94 -4.19
N THR A 74 -25.20 5.13 -4.98
CA THR A 74 -26.54 5.44 -5.49
C THR A 74 -27.26 4.16 -5.88
#